data_AF-A0A0C4YAE5-F1
#
_entry.id   AF-A0A0C4YAE5-F1
#
_cell.length_a   1.000
_cell.length_b   1.000
_cell.length_c   1.000
_cell.angle_alpha   90.00
_cell.angle_beta   90.00
_cell.angle_gamma   90.00
#
_symmetry.space_group_name_H-M   'P 1'
#
loop_
_entity.id
_entity.type
_entity.pdbx_description
1 polymer ?
#
loop_
_entity_poly.entity_id
_entity_poly.type
_entity_poly.pdbx_seq_one_letter_code
_entity_poly.pdbx_strand_id
1 'polypeptide(L)'
;MLWNAANPALPYGTLTANLVGGYLIGLAVGFFGAHTELPPEWRLLAVTGFLGGLTTFSTFSSEVVGNLIAGDYGWAAVHLLAHLGGSLLLTALGLWTYRLLA
;
A
#
# COMPACT_ATOMS: atom_id res chain seq x y z
N MET A 1 -15.56 -4.16 4.26
CA MET A 1 -16.59 -3.10 4.10
C MET A 1 -16.92 -2.36 5.40
N LEU A 2 -17.09 -3.04 6.55
CA LEU A 2 -17.43 -2.38 7.82
C LEU A 2 -16.45 -1.26 8.25
N TRP A 3 -15.14 -1.44 8.02
CA TRP A 3 -14.12 -0.44 8.40
C TRP A 3 -14.09 0.77 7.46
N ASN A 4 -14.49 0.60 6.19
CA ASN A 4 -14.60 1.70 5.23
C ASN A 4 -15.84 2.55 5.49
N ALA A 5 -16.93 1.92 5.96
CA ALA A 5 -18.16 2.60 6.32
C ALA A 5 -18.02 3.46 7.59
N ALA A 6 -16.99 3.22 8.43
CA ALA A 6 -16.76 3.99 9.66
C ALA A 6 -16.34 5.44 9.39
N ASN A 7 -15.61 5.69 8.30
CA ASN A 7 -15.30 7.03 7.82
C ASN A 7 -15.27 7.02 6.28
N PRO A 8 -16.40 7.36 5.62
CA PRO A 8 -16.47 7.37 4.16
C PRO A 8 -15.48 8.34 3.50
N ALA A 9 -15.08 9.41 4.20
CA ALA A 9 -14.14 10.40 3.70
C ALA A 9 -12.67 9.89 3.75
N LEU A 10 -12.37 8.90 4.60
CA LEU A 10 -11.08 8.22 4.66
C LEU A 10 -11.27 6.73 4.98
N PRO A 11 -11.50 5.88 3.96
CA PRO A 11 -11.79 4.47 4.15
C PRO A 11 -10.61 3.68 4.74
N TYR A 12 -10.67 3.38 6.03
CA TYR A 12 -9.54 2.80 6.77
C TYR A 12 -9.11 1.41 6.30
N GLY A 13 -10.02 0.60 5.76
CA GLY A 13 -9.66 -0.71 5.22
C GLY A 13 -8.79 -0.58 3.97
N THR A 14 -9.16 0.32 3.05
CA THR A 14 -8.37 0.62 1.85
C THR A 14 -7.00 1.19 2.23
N LEU A 15 -6.99 2.15 3.16
CA LEU A 15 -5.75 2.75 3.69
C LEU A 15 -4.84 1.70 4.32
N THR A 16 -5.36 0.89 5.24
CA THR A 16 -4.57 -0.13 5.94
C THR A 16 -4.00 -1.16 4.98
N ALA A 17 -4.80 -1.64 4.01
CA ALA A 17 -4.35 -2.61 3.02
C ALA A 17 -3.17 -2.07 2.19
N ASN A 18 -3.27 -0.82 1.71
CA ASN A 18 -2.21 -0.18 0.94
C ASN A 18 -0.95 0.10 1.78
N LEU A 19 -1.11 0.56 3.02
CA LEU A 19 0.02 0.82 3.93
C LEU A 19 0.78 -0.46 4.31
N VAL A 20 0.04 -1.51 4.71
CA VAL A 20 0.64 -2.83 5.00
C VAL A 20 1.32 -3.39 3.75
N GLY A 21 0.66 -3.30 2.59
CA GLY A 21 1.26 -3.70 1.33
C GLY A 21 2.54 -2.94 0.99
N GLY A 22 2.57 -1.62 1.26
CA GLY A 22 3.75 -0.77 1.13
C GLY A 22 4.92 -1.26 1.99
N TYR A 23 4.68 -1.58 3.26
CA TYR A 23 5.73 -2.14 4.12
C TYR A 23 6.25 -3.48 3.61
N LEU A 24 5.34 -4.39 3.25
CA LEU A 24 5.67 -5.73 2.80
C LEU A 24 6.42 -5.74 1.46
N ILE A 25 6.08 -4.84 0.52
CA ILE A 25 6.84 -4.75 -0.74
C ILE A 25 8.27 -4.27 -0.48
N GLY A 26 8.49 -3.38 0.49
CA GLY A 26 9.84 -2.98 0.91
C GLY A 26 10.68 -4.17 1.40
N LEU A 27 10.11 -5.02 2.25
CA LEU A 27 10.74 -6.25 2.71
C LEU A 27 11.01 -7.22 1.55
N ALA A 28 10.03 -7.43 0.67
CA ALA A 28 10.14 -8.33 -0.46
C ALA A 28 11.24 -7.89 -1.46
N VAL A 29 11.34 -6.58 -1.73
CA VAL A 29 12.41 -6.02 -2.57
C VAL A 29 13.78 -6.29 -1.96
N GLY A 30 13.93 -6.09 -0.65
CA GLY A 30 15.17 -6.42 0.05
C GLY A 30 15.53 -7.91 -0.04
N PHE A 31 14.58 -8.77 0.32
CA PHE A 31 14.75 -10.23 0.34
C PHE A 31 15.08 -10.82 -1.02
N PHE A 32 14.26 -10.57 -2.04
CA PHE A 32 14.49 -11.10 -3.39
C PHE A 32 15.67 -10.44 -4.10
N GLY A 33 16.06 -9.22 -3.70
CA GLY A 33 17.27 -8.58 -4.19
C GLY A 33 18.54 -9.26 -3.69
N ALA A 34 18.51 -9.84 -2.48
CA ALA A 34 19.63 -10.59 -1.90
C ALA A 34 19.65 -12.07 -2.32
N HIS A 35 18.50 -12.64 -2.72
CA HIS A 35 18.35 -14.06 -3.06
C HIS A 35 17.98 -14.24 -4.54
N THR A 36 18.89 -13.82 -5.44
CA THR A 36 18.66 -13.88 -6.89
C THR A 36 18.63 -15.28 -7.47
N GLU A 37 19.11 -16.27 -6.72
CA GLU A 37 19.08 -17.69 -7.03
C GLU A 37 17.69 -18.32 -6.85
N LEU A 38 16.77 -17.65 -6.16
CA LEU A 38 15.41 -18.14 -5.99
C LEU A 38 14.66 -18.17 -7.33
N PRO A 39 13.82 -19.19 -7.55
CA PRO A 39 12.99 -19.25 -8.74
C PRO A 39 12.07 -18.01 -8.88
N PRO A 40 11.97 -17.38 -10.06
CA PRO A 40 11.22 -16.15 -10.26
C PRO A 40 9.72 -16.23 -9.89
N GLU A 41 9.13 -17.42 -9.94
CA GLU A 41 7.75 -17.68 -9.57
C GLU A 41 7.44 -17.31 -8.11
N TRP A 42 8.39 -17.42 -7.19
CA TRP A 42 8.20 -17.02 -5.79
C TRP A 42 8.03 -15.52 -5.65
N ARG A 43 8.84 -14.75 -6.39
CA ARG A 43 8.69 -13.30 -6.46
C ARG A 43 7.38 -12.91 -7.13
N LEU A 44 7.00 -13.59 -8.21
CA LEU A 44 5.74 -13.35 -8.90
C LEU A 44 4.53 -13.61 -7.97
N LEU A 45 4.54 -14.73 -7.24
CA LEU A 45 3.49 -15.10 -6.30
C LEU A 45 3.36 -14.08 -5.17
N ALA A 46 4.48 -13.69 -4.56
CA ALA A 46 4.48 -12.76 -3.43
C ALA A 46 4.14 -11.32 -3.85
N VAL A 47 4.82 -10.80 -4.87
CA VAL A 47 4.70 -9.39 -5.27
C VAL A 47 3.49 -9.18 -6.16
N THR A 48 3.40 -9.88 -7.28
CA THR A 48 2.31 -9.68 -8.25
C THR A 48 1.01 -10.31 -7.78
N GLY A 49 1.08 -11.50 -7.17
CA GLY A 49 -0.09 -12.23 -6.68
C GLY A 49 -0.62 -11.66 -5.36
N PHE A 50 0.08 -11.93 -4.26
CA PHE A 50 -0.39 -11.59 -2.92
C PHE A 50 -0.45 -10.08 -2.69
N LEU A 51 0.66 -9.35 -2.87
CA LEU A 51 0.67 -7.90 -2.65
C LEU A 51 -0.16 -7.14 -3.68
N GLY A 52 -0.19 -7.60 -4.93
CA GLY A 52 -1.08 -7.08 -5.96
C GLY A 52 -2.57 -7.29 -5.65
N GLY A 53 -2.94 -8.41 -5.00
CA GLY A 53 -4.32 -8.66 -4.55
C GLY A 53 -4.69 -7.97 -3.23
N LEU A 54 -3.71 -7.74 -2.35
CA LEU A 54 -3.89 -7.03 -1.09
C LEU A 54 -4.12 -5.53 -1.31
N THR A 55 -3.30 -4.92 -2.16
CA THR A 55 -3.31 -3.48 -2.42
C THR A 55 -4.26 -3.11 -3.57
N THR A 56 -4.73 -1.88 -3.60
CA THR A 56 -5.62 -1.40 -4.66
C THR A 56 -5.41 0.08 -4.95
N PHE A 57 -5.06 0.37 -6.20
CA PHE A 57 -5.02 1.74 -6.71
C PHE A 57 -6.38 2.20 -7.23
N SER A 58 -7.16 1.30 -7.82
CA SER A 58 -8.47 1.64 -8.40
C SER A 58 -9.47 2.09 -7.34
N THR A 59 -9.52 1.39 -6.21
CA THR A 59 -10.40 1.75 -5.08
C THR A 59 -10.00 3.10 -4.48
N PHE A 60 -8.72 3.26 -4.13
CA PHE A 60 -8.14 4.54 -3.68
C PHE A 60 -8.50 5.69 -4.63
N SER A 61 -8.32 5.51 -5.94
CA SER A 61 -8.62 6.53 -6.94
C SER A 61 -10.10 6.92 -6.92
N SER A 62 -11.00 5.94 -6.88
CA SER A 62 -12.44 6.22 -6.86
C SER A 62 -12.89 6.92 -5.57
N GLU A 63 -12.28 6.60 -4.43
CA GLU A 63 -12.60 7.21 -3.13
C GLU A 63 -12.10 8.67 -3.06
N VAL A 64 -10.88 8.96 -3.54
CA VAL A 64 -10.37 10.33 -3.64
C VAL A 64 -11.22 11.16 -4.60
N VAL A 65 -11.56 10.64 -5.77
CA VAL A 65 -12.44 11.33 -6.73
C VAL A 65 -13.83 11.54 -6.12
N GLY A 66 -14.34 10.60 -5.33
CA GLY A 66 -15.56 10.76 -4.56
C GLY A 66 -15.53 11.99 -3.65
N ASN A 67 -14.47 12.16 -2.87
CA ASN A 67 -14.28 13.36 -2.03
C ASN A 67 -14.20 14.64 -2.86
N LEU A 68 -13.53 14.62 -4.02
CA LEU A 68 -13.43 15.79 -4.92
C LEU A 68 -14.80 16.19 -5.49
N ILE A 69 -15.61 15.23 -5.90
CA ILE A 69 -16.96 15.47 -6.43
C ILE A 69 -17.89 16.01 -5.32
N ALA A 70 -17.73 15.51 -4.08
CA ALA A 70 -18.48 15.98 -2.92
C ALA A 70 -18.08 17.40 -2.46
N GLY A 71 -16.99 17.97 -3.00
CA GLY A 71 -16.44 19.27 -2.58
C GLY A 71 -15.58 19.19 -1.31
N ASP A 72 -15.30 17.99 -0.80
CA ASP A 72 -14.52 17.74 0.40
C ASP A 72 -13.00 17.75 0.11
N TYR A 73 -12.50 18.88 -0.40
CA TYR A 73 -11.11 19.01 -0.85
C TYR A 73 -10.08 18.73 0.26
N GLY A 74 -10.40 19.09 1.51
CA GLY A 74 -9.56 18.80 2.66
C GLY A 74 -9.38 17.29 2.87
N TRP A 75 -10.47 16.53 2.81
CA TRP A 75 -10.42 15.07 2.91
C TRP A 75 -9.78 14.42 1.68
N ALA A 76 -10.03 14.94 0.48
CA ALA A 76 -9.34 14.48 -0.72
C ALA A 76 -7.81 14.61 -0.58
N ALA A 77 -7.32 15.75 -0.07
CA ALA A 77 -5.90 15.98 0.16
C ALA A 77 -5.33 15.06 1.23
N VAL A 78 -5.99 14.93 2.38
CA VAL A 78 -5.58 14.00 3.45
C VAL A 78 -5.53 12.57 2.93
N HIS A 79 -6.54 12.14 2.19
CA HIS A 79 -6.65 10.80 1.65
C HIS A 79 -5.51 10.49 0.66
N LEU A 80 -5.24 11.42 -0.27
CA LEU A 80 -4.13 11.32 -1.22
C LEU A 80 -2.77 11.25 -0.50
N LEU A 81 -2.52 12.17 0.43
CA LEU A 81 -1.24 12.24 1.14
C LEU A 81 -1.01 11.04 2.05
N ALA A 82 -2.05 10.55 2.73
CA ALA A 82 -1.97 9.38 3.58
C ALA A 82 -1.61 8.13 2.78
N HIS A 83 -2.23 7.92 1.62
CA HIS A 83 -1.89 6.79 0.76
C HIS A 83 -0.49 6.94 0.15
N LEU A 84 -0.22 8.04 -0.54
CA LEU A 84 1.03 8.20 -1.28
C LEU A 84 2.22 8.32 -0.33
N GLY A 85 2.16 9.27 0.61
CA GLY A 85 3.23 9.51 1.57
C GLY A 85 3.42 8.33 2.51
N GLY A 86 2.33 7.77 3.04
CA GLY A 86 2.39 6.62 3.95
C GLY A 86 2.93 5.36 3.27
N SER A 87 2.50 5.04 2.04
CA SER A 87 2.99 3.85 1.34
C SER A 87 4.45 3.96 0.95
N LEU A 88 4.91 5.13 0.50
CA LEU A 88 6.33 5.37 0.20
C LEU A 88 7.20 5.27 1.45
N LEU A 89 6.75 5.90 2.55
CA LEU A 89 7.44 5.83 3.84
C LEU A 89 7.54 4.38 4.34
N LEU A 90 6.45 3.63 4.31
CA LEU A 90 6.44 2.23 4.73
C LEU A 90 7.26 1.32 3.82
N THR A 91 7.28 1.58 2.51
CA THR A 91 8.18 0.86 1.59
C THR A 91 9.64 1.08 1.95
N ALA A 92 10.03 2.33 2.20
CA ALA A 92 11.39 2.66 2.62
C ALA A 92 11.74 2.01 3.97
N LEU A 93 10.81 2.03 4.93
CA LEU A 93 10.98 1.38 6.23
C LEU A 93 11.08 -0.14 6.10
N GLY A 94 10.27 -0.79 5.27
CA GLY A 94 10.37 -2.23 5.04
C GLY A 94 11.72 -2.63 4.46
N LEU A 95 12.22 -1.88 3.48
CA LEU A 95 13.56 -2.10 2.93
C LEU A 95 14.66 -1.88 3.98
N TRP A 96 14.52 -0.84 4.81
CA TRP A 96 15.48 -0.56 5.87
C TRP A 96 15.47 -1.65 6.96
N THR A 97 14.29 -2.12 7.38
CA THR A 97 14.14 -3.25 8.30
C THR A 97 14.86 -4.48 7.76
N TYR A 98 14.68 -4.82 6.48
CA TYR A 98 15.38 -5.95 5.88
C TYR A 98 16.90 -5.79 5.99
N ARG A 99 17.43 -4.61 5.62
CA ARG A 99 18.88 -4.33 5.68
C ARG A 99 19.47 -4.34 7.09
N LEU A 100 18.67 -4.13 8.12
CA LEU A 100 19.11 -4.20 9.51
C LEU A 100 19.17 -5.63 10.06
N LEU A 101 18.36 -6.53 9.50
CA LEU A 101 18.19 -7.89 10.01
C LEU A 101 18.92 -8.96 9.17
N ALA A 102 19.27 -8.64 7.92
CA ALA A 102 20.00 -9.50 6.99
C ALA A 102 21.52 -9.25 7.07
#